data_AF-A0A5K1DPH4-F1
#
_entry.id   AF-A0A5K1DPH4-F1
#
_cell.length_a   1.000
_cell.length_b   1.000
_cell.length_c   1.000
_cell.angle_alpha   90.00
_cell.angle_beta   90.00
_cell.angle_gamma   90.00
#
_symmetry.space_group_name_H-M   'P 1'
#
loop_
_entity.id
_entity.type
_entity.pdbx_description
1 polymer ?
#
loop_
_entity_poly.entity_id
_entity_poly.type
_entity_poly.pdbx_seq_one_letter_code
_entity_poly.pdbx_strand_id
1 'polypeptide(L)'
;ENTKTKDLVLPQAEFAYNNSVNRYTGKTHFQVVYGRSANYVVDLFLVPGAGEHAPAALDAIKYMRDVHSQVKQKLQESYETYKSCVDRSRRDVNFEVIQQ
;
A
#
# COMPACT_ATOMS: atom_id res chain seq x y z
N GLU A 1 -30.07 -17.14 5.12
CA GLU A 1 -28.96 -16.38 4.51
C GLU A 1 -28.46 -17.13 3.28
N ASN A 2 -28.19 -16.42 2.18
CA ASN A 2 -27.77 -17.04 0.91
C ASN A 2 -26.23 -17.17 0.89
N THR A 3 -25.72 -18.32 1.33
CA THR A 3 -24.28 -18.64 1.37
C THR A 3 -23.63 -18.58 -0.02
N LYS A 4 -24.34 -19.04 -1.05
CA LYS A 4 -23.85 -19.05 -2.45
C LYS A 4 -23.51 -17.67 -3.00
N THR A 5 -24.20 -16.62 -2.55
CA THR A 5 -23.90 -15.24 -2.96
C THR A 5 -22.68 -14.67 -2.25
N LYS A 6 -22.39 -15.09 -1.01
CA LYS A 6 -21.20 -14.61 -0.27
C LYS A 6 -19.92 -15.12 -0.93
N ASP A 7 -19.92 -16.37 -1.39
CA ASP A 7 -18.77 -17.01 -2.05
C ASP A 7 -18.40 -16.33 -3.39
N LEU A 8 -19.36 -15.73 -4.09
CA LEU A 8 -19.13 -15.01 -5.34
C LEU A 8 -18.71 -13.55 -5.13
N VAL A 9 -19.25 -12.90 -4.09
CA VAL A 9 -19.05 -11.46 -3.85
C VAL A 9 -17.75 -11.18 -3.09
N LEU A 10 -17.36 -12.06 -2.16
CA LEU A 10 -16.19 -11.82 -1.32
C LEU A 10 -14.88 -11.65 -2.11
N PRO A 11 -14.56 -12.50 -3.11
CA PRO A 11 -13.33 -12.32 -3.90
C PRO A 11 -13.32 -10.99 -4.67
N GLN A 12 -14.48 -10.55 -5.16
CA GLN A 12 -14.60 -9.27 -5.89
C GLN A 12 -14.40 -8.08 -4.96
N ALA A 13 -14.99 -8.13 -3.76
CA ALA A 13 -14.82 -7.11 -2.74
C ALA A 13 -13.35 -7.02 -2.26
N GLU A 14 -12.71 -8.17 -2.02
CA GLU A 14 -11.30 -8.24 -1.65
C GLU A 14 -10.40 -7.67 -2.75
N PHE A 15 -10.63 -8.06 -4.02
CA PHE A 15 -9.88 -7.52 -5.15
C PHE A 15 -10.04 -6.00 -5.28
N ALA A 16 -11.26 -5.49 -5.14
CA ALA A 16 -11.53 -4.05 -5.19
C ALA A 16 -10.84 -3.30 -4.04
N TYR A 17 -10.88 -3.85 -2.83
CA TYR A 17 -10.22 -3.27 -1.66
C TYR A 17 -8.69 -3.26 -1.82
N ASN A 18 -8.10 -4.39 -2.24
CA ASN A 18 -6.65 -4.51 -2.43
C ASN A 18 -6.14 -3.59 -3.54
N ASN A 19 -6.98 -3.26 -4.53
CA ASN A 19 -6.68 -2.31 -5.60
C ASN A 19 -7.12 -0.87 -5.31
N SER A 20 -7.76 -0.60 -4.18
CA SER A 20 -8.12 0.76 -3.80
C SER A 20 -6.87 1.55 -3.39
N VAL A 21 -6.80 2.82 -3.81
CA VAL A 21 -5.68 3.71 -3.48
C VAL A 21 -5.80 4.16 -2.03
N ASN A 22 -4.76 3.89 -1.23
CA ASN A 22 -4.70 4.38 0.14
C ASN A 22 -4.38 5.88 0.15
N ARG A 23 -5.21 6.67 0.84
CA ARG A 23 -5.09 8.14 0.87
C ARG A 23 -3.76 8.66 1.42
N TYR A 24 -3.13 7.92 2.32
CA TYR A 24 -1.90 8.35 2.98
C TYR A 24 -0.67 8.01 2.17
N THR A 25 -0.67 6.84 1.52
CA THR A 25 0.49 6.36 0.77
C THR A 25 0.42 6.70 -0.72
N GLY A 26 -0.77 6.99 -1.26
CA GLY A 26 -1.01 7.19 -2.69
C GLY A 26 -0.83 5.92 -3.53
N LYS A 27 -0.72 4.75 -2.90
CA LYS A 27 -0.52 3.45 -3.54
C LYS A 27 -1.65 2.50 -3.16
N THR A 28 -1.89 1.50 -4.00
CA THR A 28 -2.83 0.43 -3.65
C THR A 28 -2.25 -0.52 -2.61
N HIS A 29 -3.07 -1.19 -1.81
CA HIS A 29 -2.59 -2.19 -0.84
C HIS A 29 -1.79 -3.29 -1.55
N PHE A 30 -2.25 -3.73 -2.72
CA PHE A 30 -1.58 -4.72 -3.56
C PHE A 30 -0.18 -4.25 -3.99
N GLN A 31 -0.05 -3.01 -4.46
CA GLN A 31 1.26 -2.45 -4.86
C GLN A 31 2.24 -2.37 -3.69
N VAL A 32 1.77 -2.04 -2.50
CA VAL A 32 2.63 -1.99 -1.30
C VAL A 32 3.19 -3.38 -0.97
N VAL A 33 2.35 -4.42 -1.05
CA VAL A 33 2.75 -5.79 -0.70
C VAL A 33 3.65 -6.42 -1.77
N TYR A 34 3.26 -6.30 -3.04
CA TYR A 34 3.90 -7.04 -4.13
C TYR A 34 4.86 -6.21 -4.98
N GLY A 35 4.95 -4.90 -4.74
CA GLY A 35 5.82 -4.03 -5.52
C GLY A 35 5.43 -3.94 -6.99
N ARG A 36 4.17 -4.23 -7.35
CA ARG A 36 3.64 -4.16 -8.71
C ARG A 36 2.13 -3.91 -8.68
N SER A 37 1.56 -3.39 -9.76
CA SER A 37 0.10 -3.28 -9.91
C SER A 37 -0.53 -4.68 -10.03
N ALA A 38 -1.78 -4.84 -9.58
CA ALA A 38 -2.52 -6.07 -9.85
C ALA A 38 -2.84 -6.15 -11.35
N ASN A 39 -2.83 -7.36 -11.89
CA ASN A 39 -3.26 -7.60 -13.25
C ASN A 39 -4.79 -7.63 -13.30
N TYR A 40 -5.37 -6.92 -14.26
CA TYR A 40 -6.79 -7.03 -14.58
C TYR A 40 -7.04 -8.16 -15.58
N VAL A 41 -8.30 -8.58 -15.71
CA VAL A 41 -8.69 -9.65 -16.65
C VAL A 41 -8.25 -9.33 -18.10
N VAL A 42 -8.27 -8.06 -18.48
CA VAL A 42 -7.82 -7.59 -19.80
C VAL A 42 -6.29 -7.70 -19.99
N ASP A 43 -5.53 -7.61 -18.90
CA ASP A 43 -4.05 -7.73 -18.94
C ASP A 43 -3.59 -9.19 -19.06
N LEU A 44 -4.46 -10.15 -18.72
CA LEU A 44 -4.19 -11.58 -18.81
C LEU A 44 -4.39 -12.16 -20.21
N PHE A 45 -5.01 -11.40 -21.13
CA PHE A 45 -5.18 -11.81 -22.52
C PHE A 45 -3.83 -11.63 -23.25
N LEU A 46 -2.91 -12.57 -23.01
CA LEU A 46 -1.57 -12.57 -23.56
C LEU A 46 -1.59 -12.36 -25.08
N VAL A 47 -0.79 -11.41 -25.56
CA VAL A 47 -0.44 -11.32 -26.98
C VAL A 47 0.52 -12.48 -27.30
N PRO A 48 0.17 -13.42 -28.20
CA PRO A 48 1.09 -14.47 -28.61
C PRO A 48 2.32 -13.85 -29.31
N GLY A 49 3.53 -14.18 -28.85
CA GLY A 49 4.78 -13.78 -29.52
C GLY A 49 5.60 -12.68 -28.83
N ALA A 50 5.24 -12.24 -27.62
CA ALA A 50 6.13 -11.41 -26.81
C ALA A 50 7.32 -12.27 -26.32
N GLY A 51 8.44 -12.19 -27.05
CA GLY A 51 9.67 -12.93 -26.78
C GLY A 51 10.21 -12.67 -25.38
N GLU A 52 11.09 -13.56 -24.90
CA GLU A 52 11.70 -13.53 -23.58
C GLU A 52 12.21 -12.12 -23.20
N HIS A 53 11.46 -11.42 -22.35
CA HIS A 53 11.80 -10.05 -21.94
C HIS A 53 12.73 -10.07 -20.72
N ALA A 54 14.01 -10.32 -20.96
CA ALA A 54 15.07 -10.20 -19.95
C ALA A 54 15.45 -8.76 -19.47
N PRO A 55 14.77 -7.64 -19.81
CA PRO A 55 14.91 -6.38 -19.06
C PRO A 55 13.88 -6.19 -17.93
N ALA A 56 12.77 -6.95 -17.93
CA ALA A 56 11.62 -6.69 -17.05
C ALA A 56 11.90 -6.92 -15.55
N ALA A 57 12.83 -7.82 -15.22
CA ALA A 57 13.08 -8.19 -13.83
C ALA A 57 13.80 -7.09 -13.03
N LEU A 58 14.84 -6.47 -13.60
CA LEU A 58 15.58 -5.40 -12.92
C LEU A 58 14.71 -4.14 -12.76
N ASP A 59 13.90 -3.81 -13.76
CA ASP A 59 12.96 -2.71 -13.70
C ASP A 59 11.86 -2.97 -12.65
N ALA A 60 11.35 -4.21 -12.55
CA ALA A 60 10.40 -4.59 -11.50
C ALA A 60 11.01 -4.47 -10.10
N ILE A 61 12.27 -4.89 -9.91
CA ILE A 61 12.98 -4.75 -8.63
C ILE A 61 13.16 -3.28 -8.28
N LYS A 62 13.57 -2.45 -9.24
CA LYS A 62 13.73 -1.00 -9.06
C LYS A 62 12.40 -0.35 -8.68
N TYR A 63 11.34 -0.66 -9.42
CA TYR A 63 10.01 -0.13 -9.16
C TYR A 63 9.50 -0.54 -7.77
N MET A 64 9.68 -1.80 -7.35
CA MET A 64 9.33 -2.26 -6.01
C MET A 64 10.06 -1.44 -4.93
N ARG A 65 11.36 -1.23 -5.09
CA ARG A 65 12.17 -0.40 -4.17
C ARG A 65 11.64 1.04 -4.10
N ASP A 66 11.30 1.62 -5.25
CA ASP A 66 10.78 2.99 -5.33
C ASP A 66 9.41 3.10 -4.66
N VAL A 67 8.52 2.12 -4.86
CA VAL A 67 7.22 2.06 -4.16
C VAL A 67 7.42 2.02 -2.65
N HIS A 68 8.27 1.12 -2.15
CA HIS A 68 8.52 1.00 -0.71
C HIS A 68 9.15 2.26 -0.12
N SER A 69 10.09 2.89 -0.82
CA SER A 69 10.70 4.15 -0.40
C SER A 69 9.66 5.27 -0.29
N GLN A 70 8.83 5.46 -1.33
CA GLN A 70 7.77 6.47 -1.35
C GLN A 70 6.73 6.24 -0.24
N VAL A 71 6.31 4.99 -0.04
CA VAL A 71 5.35 4.63 1.02
C VAL A 71 5.92 4.97 2.40
N LYS A 72 7.18 4.63 2.65
CA LYS A 72 7.85 4.91 3.94
C LYS A 72 7.93 6.42 4.19
N GLN A 73 8.33 7.20 3.19
CA GLN A 73 8.36 8.65 3.27
C GLN A 73 6.99 9.24 3.58
N LYS A 74 5.96 8.83 2.84
CA LYS A 74 4.59 9.35 3.01
C LYS A 74 3.98 9.02 4.36
N LEU A 75 4.25 7.82 4.89
CA LEU A 75 3.83 7.43 6.24
C LEU A 75 4.53 8.27 7.30
N GLN A 76 5.82 8.55 7.13
CA GLN A 76 6.58 9.42 8.04
C GLN A 76 6.01 10.84 8.05
N GLU A 77 5.80 11.45 6.86
CA GLU A 77 5.18 12.78 6.73
C GLU A 77 3.79 12.84 7.39
N SER A 78 2.97 11.81 7.16
CA SER A 78 1.64 11.70 7.75
C SER A 78 1.68 11.56 9.27
N TYR A 79 2.62 10.76 9.79
CA TYR A 79 2.81 10.57 11.22
C TYR A 79 3.29 11.84 11.91
N GLU A 80 4.26 12.54 11.33
CA GLU A 80 4.76 13.82 11.86
C GLU A 80 3.67 14.88 11.89
N THR A 81 2.88 14.99 10.82
CA THR A 81 1.73 15.89 10.76
C THR A 81 0.73 15.54 11.85
N TYR A 82 0.32 14.28 11.93
CA TYR A 82 -0.62 13.80 12.95
C TYR A 82 -0.10 14.06 14.37
N LYS A 83 1.15 13.70 14.65
CA LYS A 83 1.81 13.93 15.94
C LYS A 83 1.82 15.41 16.29
N SER A 84 2.18 16.30 15.36
CA SER A 84 2.19 17.74 15.59
C SER A 84 0.81 18.32 15.94
N CYS A 85 -0.25 17.80 15.30
CA CYS A 85 -1.62 18.19 15.60
C CYS A 85 -2.05 17.72 16.99
N VAL A 86 -1.71 16.48 17.36
CA VAL A 86 -2.04 15.91 18.67
C VAL A 86 -1.25 16.59 19.78
N ASP A 87 0.06 16.80 19.59
CA ASP A 87 0.93 17.45 20.56
C ASP A 87 0.48 18.90 20.83
N ARG A 88 -0.02 19.62 19.82
CA ARG A 88 -0.60 20.96 20.00
C ARG A 88 -1.81 20.98 20.95
N SER A 89 -2.62 19.94 20.91
CA SER A 89 -3.80 19.81 21.77
C SER A 89 -3.48 19.23 23.15
N ARG A 90 -2.26 18.72 23.35
CA ARG A 90 -1.87 18.03 24.58
C ARG A 90 -1.46 19.05 25.64
N ARG A 91 -1.95 18.86 26.87
CA ARG A 91 -1.50 19.64 28.02
C ARG A 91 -0.06 19.27 28.36
N ASP A 92 0.74 20.28 28.69
CA ASP A 92 2.11 20.07 29.12
C ASP A 92 2.12 19.40 30.50
N VAL A 93 2.84 18.30 30.64
CA VAL A 93 2.94 17.52 31.89
C VAL A 93 4.41 17.26 32.16
N ASN A 94 4.99 18.04 33.08
CA ASN A 94 6.35 17.86 33.55
C ASN A 94 6.38 16.79 34.65
N PHE A 95 7.16 15.74 34.43
CA PHE A 95 7.41 14.70 35.43
C PHE A 95 8.78 14.94 36.05
N GLU A 96 8.84 15.13 37.37
CA GLU A 96 10.11 15.14 38.09
C GLU A 96 10.66 13.71 38.16
N VAL A 97 11.74 13.45 37.42
CA VAL A 97 12.49 12.21 37.54
C VAL A 97 13.47 12.39 38.70
N ILE A 98 13.17 11.74 39.82
CA ILE A 98 14.08 11.68 40.97
C ILE A 98 15.32 10.88 40.52
N GLN A 99 16.46 11.55 40.35
CA GLN A 99 17.73 10.85 40.11
C GLN A 99 18.24 10.27 41.44
N GLN A 100 18.52 8.96 41.45
CA GLN A 100 19.24 8.27 42.53
C GLN A 100 20.75 8.32 42.29
#